data_AF-A0A925RNI7-F1
#
_entry.id   AF-A0A925RNI7-F1
#
_cell.length_a   1.000
_cell.length_b   1.000
_cell.length_c   1.000
_cell.angle_alpha   90.00
_cell.angle_beta   90.00
_cell.angle_gamma   90.00
#
_symmetry.space_group_name_H-M   'P 1'
#
loop_
_entity.id
_entity.type
_entity.pdbx_description
1 polymer ?
#
loop_
_entity_poly.entity_id
_entity_poly.type
_entity_poly.pdbx_seq_one_letter_code
_entity_poly.pdbx_strand_id
1 'polypeptide(L)'
;MNDRDRDARELRSVAPLLVNGELVGPVTLVQNGNKVIGATDAELLRPHVGAKLSVATMLDGSALAEVGNWGLSRHASLGLVELVTPIATGLDVKPLDLGAVCASIDTRGSRAALVGIARDGARFTRTWVPVHIDTDDGAGMSDVAIRLASPLEDAHVGIAVDGASLFAWFPPNPALGRASEVLVLGIAQAYRGFAKPRDRPVLAELVGLDDLGRALIAAQRTIEREPELRGRARRSRRRPRQVARLPAPAGRATRLA
;
A
#
# COMPACT_ATOMS: atom_id res chain seq x y z
N MET A 1 -9.94 16.00 19.07
CA MET A 1 -9.89 14.52 19.14
C MET A 1 -9.27 14.14 20.49
N ASN A 2 -9.91 13.24 21.24
CA ASN A 2 -9.51 12.85 22.60
C ASN A 2 -8.32 11.86 22.55
N ASP A 3 -7.63 11.62 23.66
CA ASP A 3 -6.54 10.61 23.74
C ASP A 3 -6.92 9.21 23.22
N ARG A 4 -8.22 8.87 23.20
CA ARG A 4 -8.75 7.65 22.57
C ARG A 4 -8.47 7.53 21.07
N ASP A 5 -8.26 8.65 20.38
CA ASP A 5 -8.01 8.67 18.94
C ASP A 5 -6.56 8.26 18.62
N ARG A 6 -5.60 8.45 19.54
CA ARG A 6 -4.18 8.02 19.36
C ARG A 6 -4.03 6.50 19.31
N ASP A 7 -4.93 5.77 19.97
CA ASP A 7 -4.97 4.32 20.00
C ASP A 7 -5.84 3.70 18.90
N ALA A 8 -6.38 4.52 17.99
CA ALA A 8 -7.13 4.04 16.85
C ALA A 8 -6.31 2.98 16.09
N ARG A 9 -6.93 1.83 15.82
CA ARG A 9 -6.30 0.66 15.20
C ARG A 9 -5.62 1.05 13.88
N GLU A 10 -6.25 1.98 13.21
CA GLU A 10 -5.91 2.67 11.98
C GLU A 10 -4.57 3.41 12.09
N LEU A 11 -4.42 4.29 13.08
CA LEU A 11 -3.17 5.01 13.31
C LEU A 11 -2.05 4.05 13.70
N ARG A 12 -2.36 3.02 14.49
CA ARG A 12 -1.38 2.00 14.90
C ARG A 12 -0.83 1.18 13.74
N SER A 13 -1.51 1.16 12.61
CA SER A 13 -1.03 0.47 11.40
C SER A 13 -0.01 1.26 10.61
N VAL A 14 0.12 2.56 10.87
CA VAL A 14 1.13 3.41 10.26
C VAL A 14 2.42 3.34 11.07
N ALA A 15 3.52 3.05 10.37
CA ALA A 15 4.83 2.82 10.94
C ALA A 15 5.91 3.66 10.23
N PRO A 16 7.03 3.98 10.91
CA PRO A 16 8.21 4.56 10.27
C PRO A 16 8.88 3.56 9.33
N LEU A 17 9.04 3.92 8.06
CA LEU A 17 9.88 3.21 7.10
C LEU A 17 11.28 3.82 7.09
N LEU A 18 12.28 2.96 7.21
CA LEU A 18 13.67 3.36 7.40
C LEU A 18 14.59 2.77 6.33
N VAL A 19 15.61 3.54 5.94
CA VAL A 19 16.78 3.10 5.17
C VAL A 19 18.02 3.38 6.00
N ASN A 20 18.80 2.34 6.30
CA ASN A 20 20.01 2.47 7.13
C ASN A 20 19.77 3.21 8.48
N GLY A 21 18.57 3.07 9.06
CA GLY A 21 18.17 3.75 10.30
C GLY A 21 17.63 5.17 10.13
N GLU A 22 17.66 5.73 8.92
CA GLU A 22 17.10 7.04 8.61
C GLU A 22 15.66 6.95 8.15
N LEU A 23 14.82 7.88 8.62
CA LEU A 23 13.41 7.96 8.26
C LEU A 23 13.27 8.35 6.78
N VAL A 24 12.62 7.48 6.02
CA VAL A 24 12.24 7.73 4.62
C VAL A 24 10.80 8.22 4.52
N GLY A 25 9.91 7.71 5.37
CA GLY A 25 8.53 8.18 5.45
C GLY A 25 7.61 7.18 6.14
N PRO A 26 6.28 7.37 6.06
CA PRO A 26 5.32 6.45 6.64
C PRO A 26 5.08 5.23 5.73
N VAL A 27 4.76 4.10 6.36
CA VAL A 27 4.24 2.91 5.70
C VAL A 27 3.01 2.39 6.45
N THR A 28 1.92 2.10 5.75
CA THR A 28 0.73 1.52 6.36
C THR A 28 0.72 0.01 6.19
N LEU A 29 0.62 -0.73 7.30
CA LEU A 29 0.78 -2.17 7.34
C LEU A 29 -0.56 -2.91 7.40
N VAL A 30 -0.68 -3.94 6.57
CA VAL A 30 -1.83 -4.84 6.51
C VAL A 30 -1.37 -6.28 6.64
N GLN A 31 -2.00 -7.02 7.56
CA GLN A 31 -1.86 -8.46 7.70
C GLN A 31 -2.69 -9.16 6.61
N ASN A 32 -2.02 -9.97 5.79
CA ASN A 32 -2.63 -10.81 4.78
C ASN A 32 -2.20 -12.27 4.99
N GLY A 33 -3.04 -13.05 5.66
CA GLY A 33 -2.70 -14.42 6.07
C GLY A 33 -1.51 -14.43 7.02
N ASN A 34 -0.41 -15.07 6.62
CA ASN A 34 0.83 -15.13 7.39
C ASN A 34 1.86 -14.06 6.98
N LYS A 35 1.48 -13.10 6.13
CA LYS A 35 2.36 -12.04 5.64
C LYS A 35 1.91 -10.67 6.16
N VAL A 36 2.85 -9.76 6.27
CA VAL A 36 2.58 -8.33 6.48
C VAL A 36 3.05 -7.57 5.26
N ILE A 37 2.12 -6.87 4.63
CA ILE A 37 2.37 -6.02 3.47
C ILE A 37 2.20 -4.56 3.89
N GLY A 38 3.19 -3.74 3.59
CA GLY A 38 3.16 -2.31 3.77
C GLY A 38 2.87 -1.58 2.46
N ALA A 39 2.15 -0.46 2.58
CA ALA A 39 1.83 0.46 1.50
C ALA A 39 2.43 1.84 1.79
N THR A 40 3.14 2.40 0.83
CA THR A 40 3.79 3.72 0.95
C THR A 40 3.90 4.39 -0.43
N ASP A 41 4.28 5.66 -0.47
CA ASP A 41 4.55 6.37 -1.73
C ASP A 41 5.75 5.74 -2.46
N ALA A 42 5.55 5.39 -3.73
CA ALA A 42 6.60 4.87 -4.59
C ALA A 42 7.79 5.82 -4.71
N GLU A 43 7.55 7.14 -4.75
CA GLU A 43 8.60 8.15 -4.91
C GLU A 43 9.55 8.19 -3.71
N LEU A 44 9.08 7.80 -2.52
CA LEU A 44 9.94 7.65 -1.34
C LEU A 44 10.90 6.47 -1.48
N LEU A 45 10.53 5.43 -2.25
CA LEU A 45 11.34 4.23 -2.42
C LEU A 45 12.32 4.32 -3.59
N ARG A 46 11.98 5.06 -4.65
CA ARG A 46 12.79 5.15 -5.88
C ARG A 46 14.27 5.52 -5.64
N PRO A 47 14.63 6.45 -4.74
CA PRO A 47 16.03 6.76 -4.47
C PRO A 47 16.81 5.62 -3.80
N HIS A 48 16.12 4.61 -3.27
CA HIS A 48 16.68 3.57 -2.40
C HIS A 48 16.63 2.18 -3.03
N VAL A 49 16.62 2.09 -4.37
CA VAL A 49 16.73 0.81 -5.10
C VAL A 49 17.99 0.06 -4.68
N GLY A 50 17.82 -1.17 -4.21
CA GLY A 50 18.88 -2.03 -3.71
C GLY A 50 19.31 -1.78 -2.26
N ALA A 51 18.74 -0.77 -1.59
CA ALA A 51 19.03 -0.52 -0.17
C ALA A 51 18.27 -1.51 0.74
N LYS A 52 18.84 -1.76 1.93
CA LYS A 52 18.17 -2.54 2.96
C LYS A 52 17.14 -1.66 3.69
N LEU A 53 15.86 -2.00 3.50
CA LEU A 53 14.72 -1.34 4.14
C LEU A 53 14.37 -2.05 5.46
N SER A 54 13.87 -1.26 6.42
CA SER A 54 13.31 -1.78 7.67
C SER A 54 12.14 -0.93 8.13
N VAL A 55 11.24 -1.52 8.91
CA VAL A 55 10.09 -0.83 9.51
C VAL A 55 10.27 -0.79 11.02
N ALA A 56 10.19 0.39 11.64
CA ALA A 56 10.19 0.49 13.09
C ALA A 56 8.84 0.04 13.65
N THR A 57 8.85 -0.97 14.51
CA THR A 57 7.62 -1.53 15.12
C THR A 57 7.35 -0.98 16.51
N MET A 58 8.37 -0.41 17.14
CA MET A 58 8.27 0.48 18.31
C MET A 58 8.60 1.91 17.92
N LEU A 59 7.83 2.88 18.40
CA LEU A 59 8.01 4.29 18.07
C LEU A 59 9.23 4.91 18.76
N ASP A 60 9.79 4.25 19.77
CA ASP A 60 11.10 4.63 20.33
C ASP A 60 12.30 4.11 19.52
N GLY A 61 12.04 3.38 18.43
CA GLY A 61 13.07 2.79 17.56
C GLY A 61 13.74 1.53 18.10
N SER A 62 13.32 1.01 19.27
CA SER A 62 13.94 -0.15 19.92
C SER A 62 13.71 -1.48 19.20
N ALA A 63 12.69 -1.56 18.34
CA ALA A 63 12.36 -2.76 17.58
C ALA A 63 12.13 -2.45 16.10
N LEU A 64 12.76 -3.23 15.24
CA LEU A 64 12.69 -3.12 13.78
C LEU A 64 12.28 -4.45 13.17
N ALA A 65 11.49 -4.40 12.09
CA ALA A 65 11.19 -5.52 11.23
C ALA A 65 11.90 -5.35 9.87
N GLU A 66 12.57 -6.40 9.40
CA GLU A 66 13.24 -6.37 8.10
C GLU A 66 12.22 -6.45 6.95
N VAL A 67 12.42 -5.62 5.92
CA VAL A 67 11.71 -5.71 4.66
C VAL A 67 12.44 -6.72 3.78
N GLY A 68 11.77 -7.81 3.41
CA GLY A 68 12.33 -8.88 2.59
C GLY A 68 12.24 -8.60 1.10
N ASN A 69 11.17 -7.91 0.68
CA ASN A 69 10.96 -7.54 -0.71
C ASN A 69 10.20 -6.22 -0.79
N TRP A 70 10.40 -5.48 -1.88
CA TRP A 70 9.53 -4.37 -2.21
C TRP A 70 9.41 -4.20 -3.72
N GLY A 71 8.33 -3.58 -4.16
CA GLY A 71 8.08 -3.30 -5.56
C GLY A 71 7.01 -2.22 -5.73
N LEU A 72 6.75 -1.88 -6.98
CA LEU A 72 5.68 -0.97 -7.33
C LEU A 72 4.40 -1.78 -7.59
N SER A 73 3.26 -1.24 -7.19
CA SER A 73 1.97 -1.78 -7.57
C SER A 73 1.71 -1.57 -9.07
N ARG A 74 0.54 -2.02 -9.54
CA ARG A 74 0.13 -1.84 -10.94
C ARG A 74 0.09 -0.36 -11.33
N HIS A 75 -0.37 0.50 -10.42
CA HIS A 75 -0.30 1.94 -10.57
C HIS A 75 0.99 2.40 -9.89
N ALA A 76 2.03 2.67 -10.67
CA ALA A 76 3.41 2.95 -10.24
C ALA A 76 3.59 4.11 -9.23
N SER A 77 2.50 4.72 -8.78
CA SER A 77 2.37 5.61 -7.64
C SER A 77 2.50 4.92 -6.29
N LEU A 78 2.12 3.63 -6.16
CA LEU A 78 2.12 2.92 -4.86
C LEU A 78 3.31 1.96 -4.73
N GLY A 79 4.09 2.15 -3.68
CA GLY A 79 5.13 1.23 -3.23
C GLY A 79 4.55 0.19 -2.29
N LEU A 80 4.83 -1.08 -2.56
CA LEU A 80 4.47 -2.22 -1.72
C LEU A 80 5.73 -2.83 -1.11
N VAL A 81 5.76 -2.96 0.21
CA VAL A 81 6.85 -3.61 0.95
C VAL A 81 6.32 -4.88 1.62
N GLU A 82 7.10 -5.94 1.65
CA GLU A 82 6.77 -7.20 2.33
C GLU A 82 7.78 -7.42 3.46
N LEU A 83 7.28 -7.58 4.68
CA LEU A 83 8.14 -7.90 5.83
C LEU A 83 8.58 -9.36 5.78
N VAL A 84 9.83 -9.63 6.19
CA VAL A 84 10.37 -11.00 6.28
C VAL A 84 9.59 -11.83 7.30
N THR A 85 9.23 -11.23 8.43
CA THR A 85 8.50 -11.86 9.52
C THR A 85 7.27 -11.04 9.90
N PRO A 86 6.17 -11.69 10.33
CA PRO A 86 5.04 -10.98 10.93
C PRO A 86 5.46 -10.15 12.14
N ILE A 87 4.69 -9.10 12.43
CA ILE A 87 4.92 -8.23 13.59
C ILE A 87 4.48 -8.96 14.85
N ALA A 88 5.37 -9.01 15.85
CA ALA A 88 5.07 -9.62 17.14
C ALA A 88 3.97 -8.87 17.90
N THR A 89 3.31 -9.56 18.83
CA THR A 89 2.31 -8.95 19.70
C THR A 89 2.97 -8.01 20.72
N GLY A 90 2.22 -7.02 21.21
CA GLY A 90 2.67 -6.10 22.27
C GLY A 90 3.47 -4.88 21.80
N LEU A 91 3.61 -4.66 20.49
CA LEU A 91 4.34 -3.53 19.92
C LEU A 91 3.42 -2.30 19.68
N ASP A 92 4.03 -1.13 19.50
CA ASP A 92 3.29 0.11 19.20
C ASP A 92 2.56 0.02 17.87
N VAL A 93 3.22 -0.57 16.87
CA VAL A 93 2.68 -0.81 15.53
C VAL A 93 1.86 -2.10 15.49
N LYS A 94 0.65 -2.03 14.93
CA LYS A 94 -0.25 -3.16 14.73
C LYS A 94 -0.81 -3.14 13.30
N PRO A 95 -0.47 -4.13 12.45
CA PRO A 95 -1.05 -4.24 11.12
C PRO A 95 -2.56 -4.37 11.18
N LEU A 96 -3.25 -3.86 10.16
CA LEU A 96 -4.69 -4.06 10.01
C LEU A 96 -4.98 -5.44 9.44
N ASP A 97 -6.07 -6.05 9.87
CA ASP A 97 -6.58 -7.23 9.18
C ASP A 97 -7.05 -6.86 7.77
N LEU A 98 -6.72 -7.71 6.79
CA LEU A 98 -7.16 -7.53 5.40
C LEU A 98 -8.68 -7.32 5.26
N GLY A 99 -9.49 -7.98 6.10
CA GLY A 99 -10.95 -7.84 6.09
C GLY A 99 -11.46 -6.45 6.45
N ALA A 100 -10.58 -5.56 6.92
CA ALA A 100 -10.90 -4.16 7.17
C ALA A 100 -10.47 -3.20 6.06
N VAL A 101 -9.76 -3.69 5.04
CA VAL A 101 -9.32 -2.90 3.90
C VAL A 101 -10.38 -2.99 2.80
N CYS A 102 -10.87 -1.84 2.34
CA CYS A 102 -11.81 -1.75 1.23
C CYS A 102 -11.09 -1.30 -0.05
N ALA A 103 -11.57 -1.78 -1.19
CA ALA A 103 -11.07 -1.44 -2.52
C ALA A 103 -11.94 -0.41 -3.26
N SER A 104 -12.91 0.22 -2.58
CA SER A 104 -13.81 1.22 -3.15
C SER A 104 -14.16 2.30 -2.13
N ILE A 105 -14.33 3.54 -2.59
CA ILE A 105 -14.64 4.69 -1.74
C ILE A 105 -16.03 5.23 -1.99
N ASP A 106 -16.82 5.34 -0.93
CA ASP A 106 -17.93 6.30 -0.84
C ASP A 106 -17.49 7.51 -0.02
N THR A 107 -17.12 8.61 -0.68
CA THR A 107 -16.57 9.81 -0.01
C THR A 107 -17.62 10.61 0.76
N ARG A 108 -18.91 10.26 0.66
CA ARG A 108 -19.98 11.06 1.27
C ARG A 108 -19.99 10.90 2.79
N GLY A 109 -19.63 11.96 3.50
CA GLY A 109 -19.84 12.09 4.95
C GLY A 109 -18.90 11.30 5.86
N SER A 110 -17.81 10.74 5.34
CA SER A 110 -16.89 9.89 6.12
C SER A 110 -15.68 10.66 6.66
N ARG A 111 -15.12 10.20 7.79
CA ARG A 111 -13.99 10.84 8.46
C ARG A 111 -12.68 10.37 7.83
N ALA A 112 -11.91 11.28 7.26
CA ALA A 112 -10.60 10.96 6.71
C ALA A 112 -9.49 11.74 7.42
N ALA A 113 -8.28 11.18 7.41
CA ALA A 113 -7.10 11.87 7.89
C ALA A 113 -5.87 11.55 7.02
N LEU A 114 -5.06 12.56 6.76
CA LEU A 114 -3.69 12.35 6.28
C LEU A 114 -2.83 11.96 7.48
N VAL A 115 -2.11 10.86 7.39
CA VAL A 115 -1.25 10.39 8.50
C VAL A 115 0.21 10.42 8.04
N GLY A 116 1.05 11.04 8.87
CA GLY A 116 2.48 11.13 8.67
C GLY A 116 3.25 10.52 9.84
N ILE A 117 4.57 10.41 9.65
CA ILE A 117 5.53 10.10 10.70
C ILE A 117 6.54 11.23 10.75
N ALA A 118 6.72 11.82 11.92
CA ALA A 118 7.78 12.77 12.19
C ALA A 118 8.81 12.16 13.15
N ARG A 119 10.06 12.61 13.04
CA ARG A 119 11.11 12.28 14.01
C ARG A 119 11.08 13.29 15.16
N ASP A 120 11.11 12.79 16.39
CA ASP A 120 11.15 13.58 17.62
C ASP A 120 12.36 13.13 18.45
N GLY A 121 13.50 13.78 18.22
CA GLY A 121 14.80 13.33 18.73
C GLY A 121 15.15 11.92 18.26
N ALA A 122 15.30 10.99 19.20
CA ALA A 122 15.55 9.58 18.90
C ALA A 122 14.27 8.76 18.61
N ARG A 123 13.09 9.36 18.84
CA ARG A 123 11.79 8.69 18.72
C ARG A 123 11.08 9.10 17.43
N PHE A 124 9.96 8.43 17.18
CA PHE A 124 9.03 8.72 16.09
C PHE A 124 7.67 9.07 16.66
N THR A 125 7.00 10.04 16.04
CA THR A 125 5.66 10.48 16.42
C THR A 125 4.75 10.43 15.22
N ARG A 126 3.56 9.85 15.40
CA ARG A 126 2.50 9.89 14.37
C ARG A 126 1.88 11.27 14.35
N THR A 127 1.85 11.88 13.18
CA THR A 127 1.11 13.13 12.93
C THR A 127 -0.14 12.82 12.13
N TRP A 128 -1.19 13.60 12.31
CA TRP A 128 -2.39 13.46 11.50
C TRP A 128 -3.08 14.80 11.25
N VAL A 129 -3.70 14.90 10.07
CA VAL A 129 -4.51 16.06 9.68
C VAL A 129 -5.88 15.55 9.25
N PRO A 130 -6.96 15.88 9.98
CA PRO A 130 -8.32 15.59 9.56
C PRO A 130 -8.66 16.30 8.24
N VAL A 131 -9.16 15.56 7.27
CA VAL A 131 -9.45 16.08 5.92
C VAL A 131 -10.86 15.73 5.45
N HIS A 132 -11.42 16.64 4.66
CA HIS A 132 -12.53 16.37 3.76
C HIS A 132 -11.99 15.81 2.44
N ILE A 133 -12.59 14.72 1.95
CA ILE A 133 -12.28 14.15 0.64
C ILE A 133 -13.39 14.53 -0.31
N ASP A 134 -13.03 15.24 -1.38
CA ASP A 134 -13.94 15.64 -2.43
C ASP A 134 -13.47 15.14 -3.80
N THR A 135 -14.33 15.24 -4.80
CA THR A 135 -13.97 15.00 -6.20
C THR A 135 -13.34 16.25 -6.81
N ASP A 136 -12.44 16.07 -7.78
CA ASP A 136 -12.08 17.15 -8.71
C ASP A 136 -13.05 17.05 -9.91
N ASP A 137 -14.23 17.63 -9.78
CA ASP A 137 -15.31 17.65 -10.78
C ASP A 137 -15.06 18.70 -11.86
N GLY A 138 -13.87 18.66 -12.46
CA GLY A 138 -13.48 19.46 -13.62
C GLY A 138 -14.27 19.12 -14.88
N ALA A 139 -15.60 19.29 -14.85
CA ALA A 139 -16.58 19.34 -15.95
C ALA A 139 -16.39 18.37 -17.14
N GLY A 140 -15.74 17.22 -16.94
CA GLY A 140 -15.34 16.32 -18.01
C GLY A 140 -15.47 14.86 -17.57
N MET A 141 -16.00 14.03 -18.47
CA MET A 141 -16.17 12.59 -18.30
C MET A 141 -14.80 11.88 -18.24
N SER A 142 -14.12 11.99 -17.11
CA SER A 142 -12.96 11.16 -16.77
C SER A 142 -13.44 9.97 -15.94
N ASP A 143 -13.13 8.76 -16.39
CA ASP A 143 -13.35 7.52 -15.62
C ASP A 143 -12.46 7.44 -14.35
N VAL A 144 -11.45 8.32 -14.25
CA VAL A 144 -10.59 8.45 -13.08
C VAL A 144 -10.98 9.74 -12.37
N ALA A 145 -11.87 9.63 -11.39
CA ALA A 145 -12.22 10.76 -10.55
C ALA A 145 -11.06 11.02 -9.58
N ILE A 146 -10.29 12.08 -9.85
CA ILE A 146 -9.25 12.57 -8.94
C ILE A 146 -9.92 12.95 -7.62
N ARG A 147 -9.33 12.53 -6.50
CA ARG A 147 -9.83 12.81 -5.16
C ARG A 147 -8.92 13.83 -4.48
N LEU A 148 -9.51 14.86 -3.89
CA LEU A 148 -8.78 15.97 -3.28
C LEU A 148 -9.01 16.00 -1.78
N ALA A 149 -7.93 16.09 -1.02
CA ALA A 149 -7.97 16.22 0.44
C ALA A 149 -7.82 17.69 0.84
N SER A 150 -8.80 18.22 1.58
CA SER A 150 -8.77 19.60 2.13
C SER A 150 -8.92 19.54 3.65
N PRO A 151 -8.28 20.42 4.44
CA PRO A 151 -8.31 20.32 5.89
C PRO A 151 -9.71 20.62 6.45
N LEU A 152 -10.07 19.99 7.57
CA LEU A 152 -11.34 20.26 8.27
C LEU A 152 -11.30 21.45 9.23
N GLU A 153 -10.12 21.96 9.56
CA GLU A 153 -9.96 23.06 10.52
C GLU A 153 -8.82 23.98 10.07
N ASP A 154 -8.94 25.28 10.36
CA ASP A 154 -8.00 26.30 9.89
C ASP A 154 -6.61 26.13 10.53
N ALA A 155 -6.57 25.59 11.75
CA ALA A 155 -5.34 25.24 12.46
C ALA A 155 -4.49 24.18 11.71
N HIS A 156 -5.10 23.45 10.77
CA HIS A 156 -4.40 22.44 9.97
C HIS A 156 -3.92 22.97 8.61
N VAL A 157 -4.20 24.23 8.28
CA VAL A 157 -3.69 24.87 7.06
C VAL A 157 -2.18 25.09 7.22
N GLY A 158 -1.39 24.59 6.28
CA GLY A 158 0.07 24.75 6.28
C GLY A 158 0.84 23.76 7.16
N ILE A 159 0.17 22.78 7.78
CA ILE A 159 0.87 21.66 8.43
C ILE A 159 1.57 20.84 7.35
N ALA A 160 2.89 20.77 7.43
CA ALA A 160 3.68 19.84 6.61
C ALA A 160 3.34 18.41 7.03
N VAL A 161 2.80 17.63 6.10
CA VAL A 161 2.65 16.18 6.25
C VAL A 161 3.68 15.53 5.32
N ASP A 162 4.91 15.41 5.81
CA ASP A 162 5.99 14.82 5.03
C ASP A 162 5.68 13.35 4.70
N GLY A 163 5.71 13.01 3.41
CA GLY A 163 5.49 11.64 2.91
C GLY A 163 4.08 11.09 3.13
N ALA A 164 3.05 11.93 3.25
CA ALA A 164 1.72 11.54 3.71
C ALA A 164 1.10 10.33 2.97
N SER A 165 0.80 9.27 3.72
CA SER A 165 -0.18 8.26 3.31
C SER A 165 -1.55 8.71 3.81
N LEU A 166 -2.55 8.80 2.92
CA LEU A 166 -3.93 9.02 3.33
C LEU A 166 -4.47 7.73 3.93
N PHE A 167 -4.95 7.85 5.16
CA PHE A 167 -5.78 6.86 5.81
C PHE A 167 -7.22 7.41 5.83
N ALA A 168 -8.14 6.78 5.09
CA ALA A 168 -9.54 7.16 5.13
C ALA A 168 -10.35 6.11 5.89
N TRP A 169 -11.03 6.54 6.97
CA TRP A 169 -11.90 5.69 7.78
C TRP A 169 -13.36 5.87 7.40
N PHE A 170 -13.94 4.79 6.92
CA PHE A 170 -15.35 4.71 6.63
C PHE A 170 -15.99 3.88 7.76
N PRO A 171 -17.02 4.38 8.45
CA PRO A 171 -17.84 3.47 9.25
C PRO A 171 -18.54 2.48 8.29
N PRO A 172 -18.74 1.22 8.71
CA PRO A 172 -19.42 0.24 7.86
C PRO A 172 -20.80 0.78 7.46
N ASN A 173 -21.09 0.81 6.16
CA ASN A 173 -22.39 1.22 5.65
C ASN A 173 -23.39 0.07 5.89
N PRO A 174 -24.38 0.23 6.80
CA PRO A 174 -25.33 -0.82 7.11
C PRO A 174 -26.20 -1.21 5.90
N ALA A 175 -26.40 -0.30 4.93
CA ALA A 175 -27.15 -0.58 3.71
C ALA A 175 -26.40 -1.48 2.71
N LEU A 176 -25.06 -1.58 2.83
CA LEU A 176 -24.24 -2.46 2.00
C LEU A 176 -24.04 -3.86 2.61
N GLY A 177 -24.50 -4.08 3.85
CA GLY A 177 -24.43 -5.38 4.53
C GLY A 177 -23.01 -5.85 4.86
N ARG A 178 -22.01 -4.96 4.81
CA ARG A 178 -20.61 -5.27 5.09
C ARG A 178 -20.25 -4.77 6.48
N ALA A 179 -19.99 -5.69 7.40
CA ALA A 179 -19.90 -5.39 8.83
C ALA A 179 -18.65 -4.60 9.27
N SER A 180 -17.67 -4.34 8.39
CA SER A 180 -16.36 -3.84 8.85
C SER A 180 -15.42 -3.28 7.77
N GLU A 181 -15.91 -2.56 6.77
CA GLU A 181 -15.00 -1.85 5.85
C GLU A 181 -14.53 -0.56 6.52
N VAL A 182 -13.27 -0.51 6.93
CA VAL A 182 -12.76 0.52 7.85
C VAL A 182 -11.58 1.30 7.28
N LEU A 183 -10.97 0.86 6.18
CA LEU A 183 -9.83 1.56 5.62
C LEU A 183 -9.81 1.57 4.09
N VAL A 184 -9.70 2.77 3.51
CA VAL A 184 -9.17 2.96 2.16
C VAL A 184 -7.84 3.71 2.18
N LEU A 185 -6.81 3.09 1.60
CA LEU A 185 -5.45 3.65 1.56
C LEU A 185 -5.23 4.37 0.24
N GLY A 186 -5.01 5.69 0.34
CA GLY A 186 -4.52 6.50 -0.77
C GLY A 186 -3.13 7.03 -0.44
N ILE A 187 -2.39 7.41 -1.47
CA ILE A 187 -1.18 8.20 -1.30
C ILE A 187 -1.55 9.66 -1.52
N ALA A 188 -1.20 10.51 -0.55
CA ALA A 188 -1.35 11.94 -0.71
C ALA A 188 -0.13 12.50 -1.42
N GLN A 189 -0.33 13.02 -2.62
CA GLN A 189 0.67 13.71 -3.41
C GLN A 189 0.38 15.21 -3.42
N ALA A 190 1.43 16.02 -3.61
CA ALA A 190 1.26 17.47 -3.74
C ALA A 190 0.31 17.78 -4.89
N TYR A 191 -0.78 18.49 -4.60
CA TYR A 191 -1.74 18.91 -5.62
C TYR A 191 -1.10 19.95 -6.55
N ARG A 192 -1.15 19.70 -7.87
CA ARG A 192 -0.52 20.55 -8.90
C ARG A 192 -1.53 21.27 -9.81
N GLY A 193 -2.83 21.13 -9.54
CA GLY A 193 -3.90 21.72 -10.34
C GLY A 193 -4.19 23.19 -10.02
N PHE A 194 -4.92 23.85 -10.91
CA PHE A 194 -5.50 25.18 -10.68
C PHE A 194 -6.92 25.01 -10.12
N ALA A 195 -7.09 25.09 -8.80
CA ALA A 195 -8.38 24.84 -8.15
C ALA A 195 -9.37 26.01 -8.25
N LYS A 196 -10.66 25.68 -8.19
CA LYS A 196 -11.76 26.59 -7.84
C LYS A 196 -11.51 27.20 -6.44
N PRO A 197 -11.92 28.45 -6.16
CA PRO A 197 -11.81 29.02 -4.82
C PRO A 197 -12.54 28.14 -3.81
N ARG A 198 -11.81 27.68 -2.79
CA ARG A 198 -12.34 26.93 -1.64
C ARG A 198 -12.09 27.76 -0.40
N ASP A 199 -12.98 27.65 0.60
CA ASP A 199 -12.77 28.26 1.91
C ASP A 199 -11.48 27.76 2.57
N ARG A 200 -11.04 26.54 2.23
CA ARG A 200 -9.76 25.96 2.65
C ARG A 200 -9.00 25.34 1.48
N PRO A 201 -7.68 25.55 1.39
CA PRO A 201 -6.88 25.08 0.27
C PRO A 201 -6.75 23.55 0.26
N VAL A 202 -6.54 23.00 -0.94
CA VAL A 202 -6.21 21.57 -1.12
C VAL A 202 -4.84 21.29 -0.51
N LEU A 203 -4.76 20.27 0.34
CA LEU A 203 -3.49 19.78 0.88
C LEU A 203 -2.84 18.76 -0.04
N ALA A 204 -3.63 17.86 -0.60
CA ALA A 204 -3.12 16.77 -1.42
C ALA A 204 -4.13 16.26 -2.45
N GLU A 205 -3.58 15.71 -3.53
CA GLU A 205 -4.26 14.79 -4.44
C GLU A 205 -4.09 13.36 -3.93
N LEU A 206 -5.16 12.56 -4.00
CA LEU A 206 -5.16 11.19 -3.50
C LEU A 206 -5.10 10.20 -4.66
N VAL A 207 -4.04 9.40 -4.67
CA VAL A 207 -3.73 8.45 -5.74
C VAL A 207 -3.75 7.01 -5.22
N GLY A 208 -4.12 6.05 -6.06
CA GLY A 208 -4.00 4.62 -5.75
C GLY A 208 -5.02 4.07 -4.73
N LEU A 209 -6.10 4.81 -4.49
CA LEU A 209 -7.14 4.51 -3.50
C LEU A 209 -7.72 3.08 -3.59
N ASP A 210 -7.86 2.56 -4.81
CA ASP A 210 -8.39 1.21 -5.02
C ASP A 210 -7.29 0.14 -5.15
N ASP A 211 -6.02 0.53 -5.26
CA ASP A 211 -4.97 -0.34 -5.76
C ASP A 211 -4.41 -1.26 -4.68
N LEU A 212 -4.28 -0.80 -3.43
CA LEU A 212 -3.82 -1.68 -2.36
C LEU A 212 -4.83 -2.79 -2.07
N GLY A 213 -6.12 -2.48 -1.92
CA GLY A 213 -7.16 -3.49 -1.71
C GLY A 213 -7.14 -4.54 -2.82
N ARG A 214 -7.01 -4.11 -4.08
CA ARG A 214 -6.88 -5.02 -5.24
C ARG A 214 -5.58 -5.83 -5.22
N ALA A 215 -4.45 -5.20 -4.90
CA ALA A 215 -3.14 -5.85 -4.81
C ALA A 215 -3.11 -6.92 -3.72
N LEU A 216 -3.70 -6.63 -2.55
CA LEU A 216 -3.78 -7.56 -1.43
C LEU A 216 -4.75 -8.72 -1.72
N ILE A 217 -5.90 -8.46 -2.34
CA ILE A 217 -6.83 -9.51 -2.81
C ILE A 217 -6.14 -10.41 -3.85
N ALA A 218 -5.38 -9.84 -4.78
CA ALA A 218 -4.62 -10.62 -5.76
C ALA A 218 -3.53 -11.49 -5.10
N ALA A 219 -2.81 -10.95 -4.12
CA ALA A 219 -1.83 -11.68 -3.34
C ALA A 219 -2.46 -12.85 -2.55
N GLN A 220 -3.61 -12.63 -1.91
CA GLN A 220 -4.34 -13.68 -1.18
C GLN A 220 -4.76 -14.83 -2.10
N ARG A 221 -5.35 -14.50 -3.26
CA ARG A 221 -5.74 -15.51 -4.28
C ARG A 221 -4.56 -16.34 -4.79
N THR A 222 -3.35 -15.76 -4.77
CA THR A 222 -2.13 -16.46 -5.19
C THR A 222 -1.68 -17.46 -4.12
N ILE A 223 -1.80 -17.12 -2.84
CA ILE A 223 -1.52 -18.02 -1.71
C ILE A 223 -2.52 -19.19 -1.68
N GLU A 224 -3.81 -18.91 -1.83
CA GLU A 224 -4.85 -19.96 -1.87
C GLU A 224 -4.65 -20.94 -3.04
N ARG A 225 -4.10 -20.47 -4.17
CA ARG A 225 -3.79 -21.29 -5.35
C ARG A 225 -2.42 -21.94 -5.31
N GLU A 226 -1.55 -21.61 -4.35
CA GLU A 226 -0.19 -22.15 -4.24
C GLU A 226 -0.14 -23.69 -4.16
N PRO A 227 -1.06 -24.38 -3.44
CA PRO A 227 -1.14 -25.84 -3.44
C PRO A 227 -1.44 -26.42 -4.83
N GLU A 228 -2.35 -25.79 -5.58
CA GLU A 228 -2.73 -26.22 -6.94
C GLU A 228 -1.60 -25.96 -7.96
N LEU A 229 -0.94 -24.81 -7.85
CA LEU A 229 0.21 -24.45 -8.70
C LEU A 229 1.40 -25.36 -8.43
N ARG A 230 1.70 -25.68 -7.16
CA ARG A 230 2.70 -26.69 -6.78
C ARG A 230 2.31 -28.08 -7.32
N GLY A 231 1.02 -28.42 -7.30
CA GLY A 231 0.48 -29.66 -7.90
C GLY A 231 0.67 -29.73 -9.42
N ARG A 232 0.41 -28.62 -10.14
CA ARG A 232 0.62 -28.52 -11.59
C ARG A 232 2.10 -28.55 -11.99
N ALA A 233 2.98 -27.88 -11.24
CA ALA A 233 4.43 -27.92 -11.45
C ALA A 233 5.03 -29.30 -11.18
N ARG A 234 4.50 -30.05 -10.20
CA ARG A 234 4.88 -31.45 -9.96
C ARG A 234 4.37 -32.38 -11.06
N ARG A 235 3.18 -32.13 -11.62
CA ARG A 235 2.64 -32.89 -12.76
C ARG A 235 3.37 -32.60 -14.08
N SER A 236 3.81 -31.38 -14.32
CA SER A 236 4.60 -31.05 -15.52
C SER A 236 6.01 -31.66 -15.50
N ARG A 237 6.62 -31.81 -14.33
CA ARG A 237 7.89 -32.54 -14.15
C ARG A 237 7.79 -34.07 -14.31
N ARG A 238 6.58 -34.64 -14.29
CA ARG A 238 6.34 -36.09 -14.44
C ARG A 238 6.00 -36.53 -15.86
N ARG A 239 5.95 -35.62 -16.85
CA ARG A 239 5.89 -36.05 -18.26
C ARG A 239 7.30 -36.32 -18.76
N PRO A 240 7.68 -37.58 -19.06
CA PRO A 240 8.91 -37.82 -19.81
C PRO A 240 8.78 -37.08 -21.16
N ARG A 241 9.80 -36.30 -21.52
CA ARG A 241 9.95 -35.79 -22.88
C ARG A 241 9.97 -37.00 -23.81
N GLN A 242 8.90 -37.21 -24.57
CA GLN A 242 8.99 -38.04 -25.78
C GLN A 242 9.97 -37.34 -26.70
N VAL A 243 11.20 -37.85 -26.74
CA VAL A 243 12.20 -37.45 -27.72
C VAL A 243 11.67 -37.91 -29.07
N ALA A 244 11.18 -36.96 -29.87
CA ALA A 244 10.85 -37.21 -31.26
C ALA A 244 12.13 -37.69 -31.96
N ARG A 245 12.16 -38.97 -32.36
CA ARG A 245 13.20 -39.50 -33.24
C ARG A 245 13.08 -38.80 -34.59
N LEU A 246 14.02 -37.92 -34.89
CA LEU A 246 14.22 -37.38 -36.24
C LEU A 246 14.67 -38.52 -37.17
N PRO A 247 14.09 -38.66 -38.38
CA PRO A 247 14.59 -39.61 -39.37
C PRO A 247 15.94 -39.15 -39.96
N ALA A 248 16.84 -40.11 -40.15
CA ALA A 248 18.21 -39.89 -40.63
C ALA A 248 18.24 -39.41 -42.10
N PRO A 249 19.22 -38.56 -42.50
CA PRO A 249 19.33 -38.08 -43.87
C PRO A 249 19.88 -39.17 -44.80
N ALA A 250 19.22 -39.36 -45.95
CA ALA A 250 19.63 -40.25 -47.02
C ALA A 250 20.90 -39.70 -47.71
N GLY A 251 21.99 -40.46 -47.64
CA GLY A 251 23.26 -40.16 -48.30
C GLY A 251 23.15 -40.27 -49.81
N ARG A 252 23.51 -39.18 -50.50
CA ARG A 252 23.67 -39.09 -51.96
C ARG A 252 25.08 -39.58 -52.31
N ALA A 253 25.20 -40.75 -52.92
CA ALA A 253 26.47 -41.26 -53.43
C ALA A 253 26.73 -40.73 -54.84
N THR A 254 27.75 -39.89 -54.98
CA THR A 254 28.34 -39.49 -56.26
C THR A 254 29.38 -40.54 -56.63
N ARG A 255 29.25 -41.19 -57.80
CA ARG A 255 30.36 -41.85 -58.50
C ARG A 255 30.45 -41.25 -59.90
N LEU A 256 31.54 -40.53 -60.14
CA LEU A 256 32.08 -40.19 -61.46
C LEU A 256 33.60 -40.35 -61.35
N ALA A 257 34.10 -41.43 -61.94
CA ALA A 257 35.41 -41.60 -62.55
C ALA A 257 35.33 -42.89 -63.37
#